data_AF-A0A7G2T6Y3-F1
#
_entry.id   AF-A0A7G2T6Y3-F1
#
_cell.length_a   1.000
_cell.length_b   1.000
_cell.length_c   1.000
_cell.angle_alpha   90.00
_cell.angle_beta   90.00
_cell.angle_gamma   90.00
#
_symmetry.space_group_name_H-M   'P 1'
#
loop_
_entity.id
_entity.type
_entity.pdbx_description
1 polymer ?
#
loop_
_entity_poly.entity_id
_entity_poly.type
_entity_poly.pdbx_seq_one_letter_code
_entity_poly.pdbx_strand_id
1 'polypeptide(L)'
;MRWLVLAVFFVCTSCLTRDERISEFQIELGLEKAKALNALVAHFELQLNGIYPSLPLEKAYLALFKDLESGNFSAHQKLKVLPESLEEVYEASGLHADVHQENHQPLKINEDGIFFKMMRSQSYYNELISEYFWVLEEVGPINDAQFASGMLKFNFDPKNYFHKRLVVFQFLP
;
A
#
# COMPACT_ATOMS: atom_id res chain seq x y z
N MET A 1 -11.28 33.66 -29.39
CA MET A 1 -10.34 33.46 -28.28
C MET A 1 -11.03 32.63 -27.20
N ARG A 2 -10.42 31.48 -26.86
CA ARG A 2 -10.54 30.69 -25.62
C ARG A 2 -11.93 30.49 -25.01
N TRP A 3 -12.54 29.36 -25.36
CA TRP A 3 -13.43 28.64 -24.45
C TRP A 3 -12.56 27.91 -23.41
N LEU A 4 -12.69 28.29 -22.15
CA LEU A 4 -12.04 27.63 -21.03
C LEU A 4 -12.97 26.49 -20.60
N VAL A 5 -12.73 25.28 -21.12
CA VAL A 5 -13.38 24.07 -20.62
C VAL A 5 -12.78 23.80 -19.24
N LEU A 6 -13.49 24.23 -18.21
CA LEU A 6 -13.24 23.80 -16.84
C LEU A 6 -13.60 22.31 -16.80
N ALA A 7 -12.61 21.45 -17.00
CA ALA A 7 -12.74 20.03 -16.75
C ALA A 7 -12.88 19.86 -15.23
N VAL A 8 -14.13 19.93 -14.75
CA VAL A 8 -14.51 19.47 -13.43
C VAL A 8 -14.14 17.99 -13.40
N PHE A 9 -13.06 17.66 -12.70
CA PHE A 9 -12.74 16.28 -12.33
C PHE A 9 -13.97 15.74 -11.61
N PHE A 10 -14.72 14.90 -12.32
CA PHE A 10 -15.83 14.15 -11.79
C PHE A 10 -15.25 13.16 -10.79
N VAL A 11 -15.16 13.57 -9.53
CA VAL A 11 -14.97 12.66 -8.41
C VAL A 11 -16.21 11.78 -8.41
N CYS A 12 -16.10 10.58 -8.98
CA CYS A 12 -17.11 9.54 -8.88
C CYS A 12 -17.32 9.21 -7.39
N THR A 13 -18.21 9.94 -6.72
CA THR A 13 -18.81 9.51 -5.47
C THR A 13 -19.83 8.43 -5.80
N SER A 14 -19.36 7.20 -6.06
CA SER A 14 -20.21 6.03 -5.99
C SER A 14 -20.60 5.82 -4.53
N CYS A 15 -21.80 6.29 -4.17
CA CYS A 15 -22.47 5.95 -2.93
C CYS A 15 -22.76 4.44 -2.88
N LEU A 16 -21.79 3.69 -2.35
CA LEU A 16 -21.92 2.32 -1.85
C LEU A 16 -21.20 2.35 -0.51
N THR A 17 -21.98 2.46 0.58
CA THR A 17 -21.50 2.34 1.99
C THR A 17 -20.09 2.89 2.20
N ARG A 18 -19.94 4.21 2.20
CA ARG A 18 -18.65 4.86 2.42
C ARG A 18 -18.16 4.48 3.81
N ASP A 19 -17.21 3.55 3.87
CA ASP A 19 -16.55 3.17 5.11
C ASP A 19 -15.91 4.43 5.70
N GLU A 20 -16.45 4.89 6.83
CA GLU A 20 -16.05 6.15 7.46
C GLU A 20 -14.56 6.13 7.80
N ARG A 21 -14.02 4.95 8.15
CA ARG A 21 -12.60 4.74 8.45
C ARG A 21 -11.69 5.09 7.28
N ILE A 22 -12.12 4.78 6.05
CA ILE A 22 -11.37 5.15 4.84
C ILE A 22 -11.31 6.67 4.71
N SER A 23 -12.43 7.34 5.01
CA SER A 23 -12.52 8.79 4.86
C SER A 23 -11.70 9.51 5.94
N GLU A 24 -11.79 9.04 7.18
CA GLU A 24 -10.97 9.51 8.30
C GLU A 24 -9.48 9.30 8.02
N PHE A 25 -9.10 8.11 7.56
CA PHE A 25 -7.72 7.82 7.15
C PHE A 25 -7.20 8.82 6.13
N GLN A 26 -7.97 9.11 5.09
CA GLN A 26 -7.56 10.06 4.04
C GLN A 26 -7.52 11.51 4.51
N ILE A 27 -8.41 11.89 5.43
CA ILE A 27 -8.44 13.24 6.01
C ILE A 27 -7.20 13.46 6.88
N GLU A 28 -6.92 12.54 7.81
CA GLU A 28 -5.77 12.64 8.72
C GLU A 28 -4.45 12.55 7.96
N LEU A 29 -4.33 11.64 7.00
CA LEU A 29 -3.14 11.52 6.16
C LEU A 29 -2.89 12.80 5.33
N GLY A 30 -3.96 13.51 4.98
CA GLY A 30 -3.90 14.70 4.15
C GLY A 30 -3.94 14.39 2.65
N LEU A 31 -4.47 15.35 1.88
CA LEU A 31 -4.86 15.16 0.48
C LEU A 31 -3.70 14.68 -0.42
N GLU A 32 -2.53 15.33 -0.34
CA GLU A 32 -1.41 15.03 -1.24
C GLU A 32 -0.78 13.66 -0.94
N LYS A 33 -0.57 13.34 0.34
CA LYS A 33 -0.12 12.01 0.77
C LYS A 33 -1.12 10.91 0.38
N ALA A 34 -2.43 11.15 0.56
CA ALA A 34 -3.46 10.20 0.16
C ALA A 34 -3.50 9.96 -1.36
N LYS A 35 -3.29 11.00 -2.18
CA LYS A 35 -3.16 10.85 -3.64
C LYS A 35 -1.92 10.05 -4.02
N ALA A 36 -0.77 10.34 -3.41
CA ALA A 36 0.47 9.60 -3.66
C ALA A 36 0.31 8.11 -3.29
N LEU A 37 -0.27 7.81 -2.14
CA LEU A 37 -0.55 6.43 -1.72
C LEU A 37 -1.49 5.71 -2.69
N ASN A 38 -2.53 6.38 -3.21
CA ASN A 38 -3.40 5.80 -4.23
C ASN A 38 -2.64 5.52 -5.54
N ALA A 39 -1.72 6.40 -5.94
CA ALA A 39 -0.90 6.22 -7.13
C ALA A 39 0.07 5.04 -6.97
N LEU A 40 0.66 4.86 -5.78
CA LEU A 40 1.50 3.71 -5.44
C LEU A 40 0.72 2.39 -5.52
N VAL A 41 -0.50 2.33 -4.97
CA VAL A 41 -1.39 1.15 -5.12
C VAL A 41 -1.71 0.86 -6.58
N ALA A 42 -2.09 1.89 -7.35
CA ALA A 42 -2.40 1.72 -8.77
C ALA A 42 -1.19 1.22 -9.57
N HIS A 43 0.01 1.72 -9.27
CA HIS A 43 1.25 1.26 -9.89
C HIS A 43 1.58 -0.19 -9.54
N PHE A 44 1.48 -0.55 -8.26
CA PHE A 44 1.70 -1.92 -7.81
C PHE A 44 0.76 -2.90 -8.53
N GLU A 45 -0.53 -2.58 -8.62
CA GLU A 45 -1.52 -3.43 -9.32
C GLU A 45 -1.26 -3.52 -10.83
N LEU A 46 -0.75 -2.44 -11.44
CA LEU A 46 -0.32 -2.46 -12.84
C LEU A 46 0.87 -3.40 -13.05
N GLN A 47 1.88 -3.34 -12.19
CA GLN A 47 3.03 -4.25 -12.24
C GLN A 47 2.60 -5.70 -12.00
N LEU A 48 1.72 -5.92 -11.04
CA LEU A 48 1.18 -7.24 -10.71
C LEU A 48 0.46 -7.87 -11.91
N ASN A 49 -0.34 -7.10 -12.64
CA ASN A 49 -0.95 -7.54 -13.90
C ASN A 49 0.09 -7.85 -14.97
N GLY A 50 1.22 -7.14 -15.01
CA GLY A 50 2.33 -7.44 -15.91
C GLY A 50 3.04 -8.76 -15.58
N ILE A 51 3.11 -9.12 -14.31
CA ILE A 51 3.70 -10.39 -13.84
C ILE A 51 2.74 -11.55 -14.09
N TYR A 52 1.44 -11.37 -13.84
CA TYR A 52 0.41 -12.39 -13.98
C TYR A 52 -0.68 -12.01 -14.99
N PRO A 53 -0.34 -11.84 -16.29
CA PRO A 53 -1.24 -11.24 -17.28
C PRO A 53 -2.49 -12.07 -17.60
N SER A 54 -2.48 -13.36 -17.30
CA SER A 54 -3.63 -14.26 -17.50
C SER A 54 -4.55 -14.37 -16.28
N LEU A 55 -4.18 -13.77 -15.15
CA LEU A 55 -4.96 -13.84 -13.92
C LEU A 55 -5.77 -12.55 -13.71
N PRO A 56 -7.04 -12.66 -13.26
CA PRO A 56 -7.72 -11.53 -12.65
C PRO A 56 -6.92 -11.00 -11.46
N LEU A 57 -6.96 -9.69 -11.22
CA LEU A 57 -6.17 -9.01 -10.17
C LEU A 57 -6.26 -9.69 -8.80
N GLU A 58 -7.46 -10.11 -8.39
CA GLU A 58 -7.68 -10.82 -7.12
C GLU A 58 -6.85 -12.12 -7.03
N LYS A 59 -6.80 -12.88 -8.12
CA LYS A 59 -6.01 -14.11 -8.21
C LYS A 59 -4.51 -13.81 -8.36
N ALA A 60 -4.15 -12.68 -8.96
CA ALA A 60 -2.76 -12.25 -9.09
C ALA A 60 -2.13 -11.93 -7.73
N TYR A 61 -2.85 -11.29 -6.80
CA TYR A 61 -2.37 -11.10 -5.42
C TYR A 61 -2.11 -12.44 -4.72
N LEU A 62 -3.05 -13.38 -4.83
CA LEU A 62 -2.89 -14.71 -4.22
C LEU A 62 -1.74 -15.51 -4.85
N ALA A 63 -1.52 -15.37 -6.17
CA ALA A 63 -0.39 -15.98 -6.84
C ALA A 63 0.93 -15.38 -6.33
N LEU A 64 0.99 -14.05 -6.21
CA LEU A 64 2.15 -13.36 -5.62
C LEU A 64 2.49 -13.92 -4.23
N PHE A 65 1.53 -14.02 -3.32
CA PHE A 65 1.85 -14.49 -1.97
C PHE A 65 2.32 -15.95 -1.97
N LYS A 66 1.74 -16.84 -2.79
CA LYS A 66 2.21 -18.22 -2.90
C LYS A 66 3.64 -18.29 -3.42
N ASP A 67 3.97 -17.47 -4.43
CA ASP A 67 5.30 -17.45 -5.00
C ASP A 67 6.33 -16.90 -4.00
N LEU A 68 5.99 -15.85 -3.24
CA LEU A 68 6.83 -15.30 -2.18
C LEU A 68 7.03 -16.29 -1.02
N GLU A 69 5.97 -16.95 -0.55
CA GLU A 69 6.03 -17.96 0.53
C GLU A 69 6.93 -19.14 0.13
N SER A 70 6.89 -19.56 -1.15
CA SER A 70 7.73 -20.65 -1.65
C SER A 70 9.21 -20.29 -1.81
N GLY A 71 9.57 -19.00 -1.68
CA GLY A 71 10.92 -18.49 -1.94
C GLY A 71 11.34 -18.52 -3.41
N ASN A 72 10.43 -18.86 -4.33
CA ASN A 72 10.73 -19.12 -5.74
C ASN A 72 10.46 -17.92 -6.66
N PHE A 73 10.59 -16.70 -6.14
CA PHE A 73 10.12 -15.52 -6.85
C PHE A 73 11.24 -14.50 -7.09
N SER A 74 11.81 -14.47 -8.30
CA SER A 74 12.78 -13.45 -8.72
C SER A 74 12.14 -12.11 -9.08
N ALA A 75 10.83 -12.07 -9.33
CA ALA A 75 10.14 -10.88 -9.81
C ALA A 75 9.75 -9.87 -8.71
N HIS A 76 9.93 -10.17 -7.41
CA HIS A 76 9.66 -9.20 -6.34
C HIS A 76 10.56 -7.97 -6.42
N GLN A 77 11.78 -8.11 -6.96
CA GLN A 77 12.67 -6.98 -7.19
C GLN A 77 12.04 -5.94 -8.11
N LYS A 78 11.18 -6.36 -9.06
CA LYS A 78 10.47 -5.43 -9.95
C LYS A 78 9.38 -4.65 -9.21
N LEU A 79 8.73 -5.26 -8.21
CA LEU A 79 7.69 -4.62 -7.41
C LEU A 79 8.22 -3.53 -6.47
N LYS A 80 9.53 -3.55 -6.18
CA LYS A 80 10.21 -2.55 -5.34
C LYS A 80 10.74 -1.34 -6.14
N VAL A 81 10.65 -1.38 -7.47
CA VAL A 81 11.15 -0.29 -8.33
C VAL A 81 10.01 0.61 -8.75
N LEU A 82 10.09 1.88 -8.33
CA LEU A 82 9.19 2.93 -8.77
C LEU A 82 9.75 3.62 -10.03
N PRO A 83 8.90 4.03 -10.99
CA PRO A 83 9.33 4.94 -12.04
C PRO A 83 9.64 6.32 -11.45
N GLU A 84 10.62 7.02 -12.02
CA GLU A 84 11.09 8.35 -11.55
C GLU A 84 9.93 9.33 -11.29
N SER A 85 8.95 9.40 -12.18
CA SER A 85 7.80 10.29 -12.02
C SER A 85 6.90 9.95 -10.82
N LEU A 86 6.84 8.69 -10.40
CA LEU A 86 6.09 8.27 -9.21
C LEU A 86 6.91 8.45 -7.93
N GLU A 87 8.23 8.25 -8.02
CA GLU A 87 9.16 8.56 -6.94
C GLU A 87 9.12 10.05 -6.59
N GLU A 88 9.16 10.93 -7.59
CA GLU A 88 8.97 12.38 -7.41
C GLU A 88 7.65 12.72 -6.71
N VAL A 89 6.54 12.06 -7.07
CA VAL A 89 5.24 12.24 -6.42
C VAL A 89 5.26 11.73 -4.98
N TYR A 90 5.90 10.59 -4.74
CA TYR A 90 6.02 10.00 -3.41
C TYR A 90 6.78 10.93 -2.46
N GLU A 91 7.92 11.44 -2.90
CA GLU A 91 8.76 12.39 -2.15
C GLU A 91 8.06 13.75 -1.97
N ALA A 92 7.61 14.38 -3.06
CA ALA A 92 7.02 15.72 -3.01
C ALA A 92 5.72 15.78 -2.19
N SER A 93 5.01 14.66 -2.05
CA SER A 93 3.82 14.56 -1.20
C SER A 93 4.13 14.61 0.30
N GLY A 94 5.40 14.38 0.69
CA GLY A 94 5.82 14.17 2.06
C GLY A 94 5.37 12.82 2.65
N LEU A 95 4.85 11.90 1.83
CA LEU A 95 4.48 10.56 2.28
C LEU A 95 5.74 9.73 2.61
N HIS A 96 6.83 9.89 1.86
CA HIS A 96 8.08 9.17 2.13
C HIS A 96 8.60 9.44 3.56
N ALA A 97 8.67 10.70 3.98
CA ALA A 97 9.02 11.09 5.36
C ALA A 97 8.03 10.57 6.42
N ASP A 98 6.78 10.33 6.03
CA ASP A 98 5.72 9.78 6.89
C ASP A 98 5.83 8.26 7.05
N VAL A 99 6.53 7.60 6.13
CA VAL A 99 6.72 6.14 6.09
C VAL A 99 8.10 5.76 6.63
N HIS A 100 9.14 6.55 6.30
CA HIS A 100 10.54 6.27 6.66
C HIS A 100 11.20 7.44 7.39
N GLN A 101 12.15 7.10 8.27
CA GLN A 101 13.03 8.06 8.93
C GLN A 101 14.18 8.46 7.99
N GLU A 102 14.13 9.67 7.41
CA GLU A 102 15.07 10.15 6.39
C GLU A 102 16.56 10.10 6.79
N ASN A 103 16.87 10.13 8.09
CA ASN A 103 18.25 10.20 8.60
C ASN A 103 18.87 8.85 9.00
N HIS A 104 18.27 7.72 8.57
CA HIS A 104 18.76 6.38 8.92
C HIS A 104 19.13 5.55 7.69
N GLN A 105 20.27 4.85 7.76
CA GLN A 105 20.70 3.86 6.77
C GLN A 105 21.08 2.55 7.49
N PRO A 106 20.38 1.42 7.21
CA PRO A 106 19.23 1.29 6.30
C PRO A 106 18.01 2.11 6.79
N LEU A 107 17.11 2.46 5.85
CA LEU A 107 15.87 3.18 6.16
C LEU A 107 15.10 2.46 7.27
N LYS A 108 14.69 3.22 8.27
CA LYS A 108 13.84 2.73 9.37
C LYS A 108 12.42 3.23 9.15
N ILE A 109 11.44 2.43 9.54
CA ILE A 109 10.04 2.82 9.54
C ILE A 109 9.85 4.00 10.49
N ASN A 110 9.10 5.02 10.06
CA ASN A 110 8.69 6.13 10.89
C ASN A 110 7.39 5.79 11.63
N GLU A 111 7.51 5.13 12.79
CA GLU A 111 6.37 4.78 13.65
C GLU A 111 5.59 6.02 14.14
N ASP A 112 6.24 7.20 14.12
CA ASP A 112 5.61 8.46 14.47
C ASP A 112 4.84 9.12 13.33
N GLY A 113 5.02 8.64 12.10
CA GLY A 113 4.33 9.13 10.92
C GLY A 113 2.82 8.87 10.95
N ILE A 114 2.07 9.73 10.27
CA ILE A 114 0.60 9.67 10.27
C ILE A 114 0.14 8.37 9.59
N PHE A 115 0.77 7.99 8.47
CA PHE A 115 0.50 6.74 7.79
C PHE A 115 0.58 5.54 8.73
N PHE A 116 1.70 5.40 9.47
CA PHE A 116 1.90 4.28 10.39
C PHE A 116 0.82 4.28 11.47
N LYS A 117 0.61 5.41 12.15
CA LYS A 117 -0.40 5.54 13.23
C LYS A 117 -1.81 5.21 12.74
N MET A 118 -2.19 5.71 11.56
CA MET A 118 -3.52 5.50 11.00
C MET A 118 -3.73 4.08 10.44
N MET A 119 -2.69 3.45 9.88
CA MET A 119 -2.74 2.04 9.51
C MET A 119 -2.80 1.15 10.75
N ARG A 120 -1.99 1.44 11.76
CA ARG A 120 -1.93 0.70 13.03
C ARG A 120 -3.27 0.73 13.76
N SER A 121 -3.97 1.88 13.77
CA SER A 121 -5.28 1.99 14.42
C SER A 121 -6.34 1.06 13.82
N GLN A 122 -6.18 0.62 12.57
CA GLN A 122 -7.09 -0.35 11.93
C GLN A 122 -6.99 -1.75 12.53
N SER A 123 -5.95 -2.04 13.33
CA SER A 123 -5.78 -3.31 14.05
C SER A 123 -7.00 -3.66 14.93
N TYR A 124 -7.70 -2.64 15.47
CA TYR A 124 -8.90 -2.86 16.28
C TYR A 124 -10.04 -3.52 15.48
N TYR A 125 -10.06 -3.35 14.17
CA TYR A 125 -11.15 -3.81 13.31
C TYR A 125 -10.74 -4.95 12.35
N ASN A 126 -9.46 -5.31 12.31
CA ASN A 126 -8.93 -6.18 11.27
C ASN A 126 -7.76 -7.02 11.81
N GLU A 127 -7.99 -8.34 11.89
CA GLU A 127 -7.04 -9.30 12.44
C GLU A 127 -5.73 -9.35 11.62
N LEU A 128 -5.81 -9.32 10.28
CA LEU A 128 -4.62 -9.32 9.42
C LEU A 128 -3.72 -8.12 9.73
N ILE A 129 -4.31 -6.92 9.85
CA ILE A 129 -3.56 -5.71 10.19
C ILE A 129 -3.02 -5.78 11.62
N SER A 130 -3.82 -6.28 12.57
CA SER A 130 -3.39 -6.47 13.96
C SER A 130 -2.16 -7.35 14.06
N GLU A 131 -2.18 -8.49 13.37
CA GLU A 131 -1.08 -9.46 13.38
C GLU A 131 0.15 -8.94 12.66
N TYR A 132 -0.02 -8.24 11.53
CA TYR A 132 1.10 -7.59 10.84
C TYR A 132 1.86 -6.64 11.76
N PHE A 133 1.15 -5.72 12.44
CA PHE A 133 1.79 -4.76 13.32
C PHE A 133 2.32 -5.39 14.60
N TRP A 134 1.65 -6.41 15.15
CA TRP A 134 2.17 -7.15 16.30
C TRP A 134 3.52 -7.81 15.98
N VAL A 135 3.65 -8.47 14.82
CA VAL A 135 4.94 -9.06 14.40
C VAL A 135 5.99 -7.97 14.21
N LEU A 136 5.63 -6.87 13.54
CA LEU A 136 6.57 -5.78 13.27
C LEU A 136 7.12 -5.16 14.57
N GLU A 137 6.27 -4.96 15.57
CA GLU A 137 6.60 -4.33 16.85
C GLU A 137 7.33 -5.29 17.81
N GLU A 138 6.89 -6.55 17.91
CA GLU A 138 7.41 -7.50 18.91
C GLU A 138 8.55 -8.39 18.39
N VAL A 139 8.61 -8.63 17.09
CA VAL A 139 9.60 -9.52 16.45
C VAL A 139 10.58 -8.72 15.60
N GLY A 140 10.11 -7.72 14.87
CA GLY A 140 10.91 -6.86 14.01
C GLY A 140 10.64 -7.06 12.51
N PRO A 141 11.61 -6.73 11.64
CA PRO A 141 11.41 -6.72 10.18
C PRO A 141 10.87 -8.03 9.63
N ILE A 142 9.79 -7.94 8.86
CA ILE A 142 9.09 -9.09 8.26
C ILE A 142 9.70 -9.36 6.89
N ASN A 143 10.22 -10.57 6.67
CA ASN A 143 10.71 -10.96 5.34
C ASN A 143 9.56 -11.34 4.40
N ASP A 144 9.84 -11.38 3.10
CA ASP A 144 8.83 -11.61 2.06
C ASP A 144 8.02 -12.91 2.25
N ALA A 145 8.67 -14.00 2.66
CA ALA A 145 7.99 -15.28 2.89
C ALA A 145 7.09 -15.24 4.13
N GLN A 146 7.56 -14.63 5.23
CA GLN A 146 6.76 -14.42 6.45
C GLN A 146 5.56 -13.52 6.16
N PHE A 147 5.77 -12.42 5.44
CA PHE A 147 4.72 -11.50 5.04
C PHE A 147 3.64 -12.23 4.23
N ALA A 148 4.05 -12.96 3.19
CA ALA A 148 3.15 -13.70 2.34
C ALA A 148 2.37 -14.78 3.09
N SER A 149 3.03 -15.52 3.97
CA SER A 149 2.36 -16.52 4.82
C SER A 149 1.30 -15.87 5.72
N GLY A 150 1.60 -14.70 6.29
CA GLY A 150 0.64 -13.89 7.05
C GLY A 150 -0.56 -13.46 6.21
N MET A 151 -0.34 -12.93 5.00
CA MET A 151 -1.41 -12.52 4.09
C MET A 151 -2.34 -13.69 3.73
N LEU A 152 -1.77 -14.88 3.50
CA LEU A 152 -2.55 -16.09 3.19
C LEU A 152 -3.31 -16.61 4.41
N LYS A 153 -2.65 -16.69 5.58
CA LYS A 153 -3.22 -17.20 6.83
C LYS A 153 -4.38 -16.35 7.34
N PHE A 154 -4.24 -15.03 7.29
CA PHE A 154 -5.22 -14.08 7.82
C PHE A 154 -6.19 -13.54 6.76
N ASN A 155 -6.35 -14.29 5.65
CA ASN A 155 -7.34 -14.04 4.61
C ASN A 155 -7.27 -12.62 4.01
N PHE A 156 -6.13 -12.27 3.43
CA PHE A 156 -6.01 -11.06 2.63
C PHE A 156 -7.17 -10.93 1.65
N ASP A 157 -7.70 -9.71 1.56
CA ASP A 157 -8.82 -9.36 0.70
C ASP A 157 -8.37 -8.30 -0.32
N PRO A 158 -8.27 -8.65 -1.62
CA PRO A 158 -7.89 -7.72 -2.70
C PRO A 158 -8.94 -6.63 -2.97
N LYS A 159 -10.07 -6.60 -2.28
CA LYS A 159 -11.06 -5.51 -2.32
C LYS A 159 -10.97 -4.59 -1.11
N ASN A 160 -10.31 -5.03 -0.05
CA ASN A 160 -10.17 -4.24 1.17
C ASN A 160 -9.15 -3.10 0.97
N TYR A 161 -9.59 -1.88 1.29
CA TYR A 161 -8.80 -0.67 1.12
C TYR A 161 -7.47 -0.71 1.89
N PHE A 162 -7.51 -1.12 3.15
CA PHE A 162 -6.33 -1.12 4.02
C PHE A 162 -5.38 -2.28 3.70
N HIS A 163 -5.92 -3.45 3.35
CA HIS A 163 -5.09 -4.60 2.96
C HIS A 163 -4.14 -4.27 1.80
N LYS A 164 -4.64 -3.63 0.73
CA LYS A 164 -3.78 -3.23 -0.40
C LYS A 164 -2.65 -2.29 0.03
N ARG A 165 -2.94 -1.34 0.93
CA ARG A 165 -1.98 -0.35 1.41
C ARG A 165 -0.92 -0.97 2.30
N LEU A 166 -1.30 -2.01 3.06
CA LEU A 166 -0.35 -2.81 3.81
C LEU A 166 0.62 -3.56 2.89
N VAL A 167 0.12 -4.12 1.78
CA VAL A 167 0.98 -4.72 0.75
C VAL A 167 1.92 -3.67 0.17
N VAL A 168 1.41 -2.54 -0.32
CA VAL A 168 2.28 -1.49 -0.86
C VAL A 168 3.35 -1.07 0.15
N PHE A 169 2.98 -0.83 1.41
CA PHE A 169 3.91 -0.47 2.48
C PHE A 169 5.06 -1.47 2.64
N GLN A 170 4.79 -2.78 2.55
CA GLN A 170 5.82 -3.82 2.61
C GLN A 170 6.82 -3.78 1.43
N PHE A 171 6.41 -3.25 0.29
CA PHE A 171 7.21 -3.20 -0.94
C PHE A 171 7.78 -1.82 -1.28
N LEU A 172 7.52 -0.80 -0.45
CA LEU A 172 8.12 0.52 -0.66
C LEU A 172 9.65 0.45 -0.52
N PRO A 173 10.40 1.10 -1.42
CA PRO A 173 11.87 1.11 -1.40
C PRO A 173 12.45 1.87 -0.21
#